data_AF-A0A3C1YDX2-F1
#
_entry.id   AF-A0A3C1YDX2-F1
#
_cell.length_a   1.000
_cell.length_b   1.000
_cell.length_c   1.000
_cell.angle_alpha   90.00
_cell.angle_beta   90.00
_cell.angle_gamma   90.00
#
_symmetry.space_group_name_H-M   'P 1'
#
loop_
_entity.id
_entity.type
_entity.pdbx_description
1 polymer ?
#
loop_
_entity_poly.entity_id
_entity_poly.type
_entity_poly.pdbx_seq_one_letter_code
_entity_poly.pdbx_strand_id
1 'polypeptide(L)' 'MMKKPELLLTTPQGGTVHTYPLTGGKQTFVRYLSCYIGVCKFCNDIDEAKKHLSTIEPLEPAV' A
#
# COMPACT_ATOMS: atom_id res chain seq x y z
N MET A 1 3.20 -7.95 20.98
CA MET A 1 4.11 -7.13 20.14
C MET A 1 3.31 -6.55 19.00
N MET A 2 3.39 -5.24 18.76
CA MET A 2 2.87 -4.65 17.51
C MET A 2 3.81 -5.07 16.38
N LYS A 3 3.29 -5.74 15.35
CA LYS A 3 4.08 -6.04 14.15
C LYS A 3 4.43 -4.72 13.47
N LYS A 4 5.62 -4.61 12.91
CA LYS A 4 5.99 -3.44 12.11
C LYS A 4 5.31 -3.52 10.75
N PRO A 5 5.06 -2.38 10.08
CA PRO A 5 4.69 -2.38 8.68
C PRO A 5 5.74 -3.12 7.84
N GLU A 6 5.30 -3.96 6.91
CA GLU A 6 6.17 -4.74 6.02
C GLU A 6 5.96 -4.30 4.58
N LEU A 7 7.04 -4.01 3.86
CA LEU A 7 6.97 -3.72 2.43
C LEU A 7 6.62 -5.00 1.67
N LEU A 8 5.53 -4.98 0.92
CA LEU A 8 5.06 -6.11 0.11
C LEU A 8 5.35 -5.95 -1.37
N LEU A 9 5.32 -4.72 -1.88
CA LEU A 9 5.46 -4.45 -3.30
C LEU A 9 6.12 -3.09 -3.50
N THR A 10 6.98 -3.03 -4.50
CA THR A 10 7.52 -1.79 -5.08
C THR A 10 7.39 -1.88 -6.58
N THR A 11 6.83 -0.85 -7.20
CA THR A 11 6.67 -0.77 -8.65
C THR A 11 7.92 -0.14 -9.29
N PRO A 12 8.14 -0.31 -10.61
CA PRO A 12 9.21 0.38 -11.32
C PRO A 12 9.11 1.91 -11.25
N GLN A 13 7.91 2.46 -11.07
CA GLN A 13 7.66 3.89 -10.98
C GLN A 13 7.98 4.44 -9.57
N GLY A 14 8.19 3.56 -8.58
CA GLY A 14 8.51 3.93 -7.21
C GLY A 14 7.31 3.96 -6.26
N GLY A 15 6.14 3.50 -6.70
CA GLY A 15 5.00 3.24 -5.82
C GLY A 15 5.26 2.05 -4.91
N THR A 16 4.63 2.06 -3.75
CA THR A 16 4.86 1.06 -2.70
C THR A 16 3.55 0.56 -2.09
N VAL A 17 3.54 -0.70 -1.67
CA VAL A 17 2.47 -1.25 -0.82
C VAL A 17 3.10 -1.84 0.44
N HIS A 18 2.63 -1.39 1.59
CA HIS A 18 3.04 -1.91 2.90
C HIS A 18 1.87 -2.58 3.63
N THR A 19 2.10 -3.65 4.38
CA THR A 19 1.15 -4.06 5.43
C THR A 19 1.19 -3.03 6.54
N TYR A 20 0.05 -2.81 7.18
CA TYR A 20 -0.04 -1.92 8.33
C TYR A 20 -0.99 -2.54 9.35
N PRO A 21 -0.48 -3.09 10.46
CA PRO A 21 -1.32 -3.60 11.53
C PRO A 21 -1.91 -2.41 12.30
N LEU A 22 -3.21 -2.19 12.15
CA LEU A 22 -3.97 -1.20 12.89
C LEU A 22 -4.60 -1.88 14.10
N THR A 23 -4.42 -1.28 15.28
CA THR A 23 -5.07 -1.75 16.51
C THR A 23 -6.39 -1.02 16.69
N GLY A 24 -7.47 -1.79 16.88
CA GLY A 24 -8.81 -1.28 17.15
C GLY A 24 -9.39 -2.00 18.37
N GLY A 25 -9.29 -1.37 19.54
CA GLY A 25 -9.70 -1.97 20.81
C GLY A 25 -8.88 -3.23 21.13
N LYS A 26 -9.55 -4.40 21.18
CA LYS A 26 -8.92 -5.71 21.45
C LYS A 26 -8.48 -6.47 20.19
N GLN A 27 -8.79 -5.97 18.99
CA GLN A 27 -8.49 -6.64 17.72
C GLN A 27 -7.40 -5.90 16.94
N THR A 28 -6.62 -6.65 16.16
CA THR A 28 -5.64 -6.10 15.21
C THR A 28 -6.11 -6.42 13.80
N PHE A 29 -6.27 -5.40 12.98
CA PHE A 29 -6.64 -5.52 11.58
C PHE A 29 -5.42 -5.23 10.72
N VAL A 30 -5.11 -6.10 9.77
CA VAL A 30 -4.06 -5.82 8.79
C VAL A 30 -4.69 -5.03 7.65
N ARG A 31 -4.20 -3.81 7.42
CA ARG A 31 -4.52 -3.00 6.24
C ARG A 31 -3.32 -2.92 5.32
N TYR A 32 -3.55 -2.44 4.11
CA TYR A 32 -2.51 -2.21 3.12
C TYR A 32 -2.37 -0.72 2.87
N LEU A 33 -1.17 -0.17 2.98
CA LEU A 33 -0.90 1.23 2.69
C LEU A 33 -0.26 1.32 1.31
N SER A 34 -1.01 1.85 0.35
CA SER A 34 -0.54 2.17 -1.00
C SER A 34 -0.04 3.61 -1.01
N CYS A 35 1.18 3.86 -1.50
CA CYS A 35 1.78 5.19 -1.55
C CYS A 35 2.57 5.44 -2.83
N TYR A 36 2.40 6.63 -3.42
CA TYR A 36 3.18 7.16 -4.52
C TYR A 36 3.33 8.68 -4.40
N ILE A 37 4.58 9.20 -4.40
CA ILE A 37 4.93 10.64 -4.37
C ILE A 37 3.99 11.48 -3.46
N GLY A 38 3.93 11.12 -2.18
CA GLY A 38 3.16 11.87 -1.18
C GLY A 38 1.64 11.63 -1.18
N VAL A 39 1.11 10.86 -2.14
CA VAL A 39 -0.28 10.38 -2.14
C VAL A 39 -0.30 8.99 -1.51
N CYS A 40 -1.04 8.83 -0.41
CA CYS A 40 -1.16 7.57 0.30
C CYS A 40 -2.63 7.23 0.62
N LYS A 41 -2.97 5.95 0.52
CA LYS A 41 -4.30 5.44 0.85
C LYS A 41 -4.22 4.10 1.59
N PHE A 42 -5.00 3.98 2.67
CA PHE A 42 -5.26 2.69 3.30
C PHE A 42 -6.30 1.90 2.50
N CYS A 43 -5.98 0.65 2.22
CA CYS A 43 -6.76 -0.32 1.47
C CYS A 43 -7.06 -1.53 2.35
N ASN A 44 -8.17 -2.19 2.09
CA ASN A 44 -8.62 -3.36 2.86
C ASN A 44 -7.81 -4.61 2.51
N ASP A 45 -7.42 -4.72 1.24
CA ASP A 45 -6.71 -5.84 0.66
C ASP A 45 -5.62 -5.35 -0.31
N ILE A 46 -4.78 -6.29 -0.75
CA ILE A 46 -3.65 -6.00 -1.64
C ILE A 46 -4.10 -5.63 -3.05
N ASP A 47 -5.24 -6.12 -3.52
CA ASP A 47 -5.74 -5.87 -4.87
C ASP A 47 -6.27 -4.44 -4.98
N GLU A 48 -6.96 -3.94 -3.96
CA GLU A 48 -7.33 -2.53 -3.85
C GLU A 48 -6.09 -1.61 -3.81
N ALA A 49 -5.04 -2.02 -3.08
CA ALA A 49 -3.79 -1.26 -2.99
C ALA A 49 -3.05 -1.17 -4.34
N LYS A 50 -2.97 -2.29 -5.07
CA LYS A 50 -2.40 -2.34 -6.43
C LYS A 50 -3.22 -1.52 -7.41
N LYS A 51 -4.55 -1.67 -7.38
CA LYS A 51 -5.45 -0.88 -8.23
C LYS A 51 -5.26 0.61 -7.97
N HIS A 52 -5.13 1.03 -6.71
CA HIS A 52 -4.88 2.42 -6.39
C HIS A 52 -3.53 2.91 -6.96
N LEU A 53 -2.45 2.13 -6.79
CA LEU A 53 -1.16 2.45 -7.41
C LEU A 53 -1.29 2.65 -8.92
N SER A 54 -1.93 1.72 -9.63
CA SER A 54 -2.17 1.85 -11.08
C SER A 54 -2.99 3.07 -11.49
N THR A 55 -3.74 3.69 -10.57
CA THR A 55 -4.48 4.94 -10.85
C THR A 55 -3.69 6.22 -10.58
N ILE A 56 -2.68 6.17 -9.70
CA ILE A 56 -1.91 7.35 -9.27
C ILE A 56 -0.50 7.38 -9.85
N GLU A 57 0.00 6.23 -10.27
CA GLU A 57 1.28 6.11 -10.95
C GLU A 57 1.14 6.53 -12.41
N PRO A 58 2.16 7.18 -12.98
CA PRO A 58 2.20 7.41 -14.41
C PRO A 58 2.21 6.06 -15.12
N LEU A 59 1.35 5.93 -16.14
CA LEU A 59 1.46 4.85 -17.12
C LEU A 59 2.90 4.90 -17.65
N GLU A 60 3.62 3.77 -17.63
CA GLU A 60 4.98 3.72 -18.18
C GLU A 60 5.00 4.38 -19.55
N PRO A 61 5.99 5.24 -19.87
CA PRO A 61 6.33 5.44 -21.26
C PRO A 61 6.73 4.05 -21.76
N ALA A 62 5.94 3.48 -22.66
CA ALA A 62 6.31 2.28 -23.39
C ALA A 62 7.69 2.54 -24.01
N VAL A 63 8.71 1.89 -23.46
CA VAL A 63 10.08 1.91 -24.01
C VAL A 63 10.09 1.12 -25.32
#